data_AF-A0A9I9E2S3-F1
#
_entry.id   AF-A0A9I9E2S3-F1
#
_cell.length_a   1.000
_cell.length_b   1.000
_cell.length_c   1.000
_cell.angle_alpha   90.00
_cell.angle_beta   90.00
_cell.angle_gamma   90.00
#
_symmetry.space_group_name_H-M   'P 1'
#
loop_
_entity.id
_entity.type
_entity.pdbx_description
1 polymer ?
#
loop_
_entity_poly.entity_id
_entity_poly.type
_entity_poly.pdbx_seq_one_letter_code
_entity_poly.pdbx_strand_id
1 'polypeptide(L)'
;LGQGYSFKFRPNLVGTTLFFCSFTWTGQHQIYWFNIFDDKRDAGKCTTCRWIIHEYSMCLQDPTNPGKDICYNYGDKEPSI
;
A
#
# COMPACT_ATOMS: atom_id res chain seq x y z
N LEU A 1 -17.35 -6.41 -10.21
CA LEU A 1 -16.72 -6.94 -8.98
C LEU A 1 -15.24 -6.57 -9.05
N GLY A 2 -14.68 -6.00 -7.99
CA GLY A 2 -13.23 -5.76 -7.92
C GLY A 2 -12.47 -7.04 -7.57
N GLN A 3 -11.20 -7.11 -7.96
CA GLN A 3 -10.25 -8.11 -7.47
C GLN A 3 -9.59 -7.61 -6.19
N GLY A 4 -9.26 -8.50 -5.27
CA GLY A 4 -8.61 -8.15 -4.02
C GLY A 4 -7.74 -9.29 -3.52
N TYR A 5 -6.65 -8.94 -2.85
CA TYR A 5 -5.77 -9.87 -2.17
C TYR A 5 -5.54 -9.39 -0.74
N SER A 6 -5.47 -10.30 0.20
CA SER A 6 -5.17 -9.99 1.59
C SER A 6 -4.29 -11.05 2.20
N PHE A 7 -3.46 -10.63 3.14
CA PHE A 7 -2.60 -11.50 3.93
C PHE A 7 -2.45 -10.88 5.32
N LYS A 8 -2.11 -11.72 6.28
CA LYS A 8 -1.87 -11.33 7.66
C LYS A 8 -0.44 -11.67 8.02
N PHE A 9 0.24 -10.72 8.64
CA PHE A 9 1.60 -10.87 9.13
C PHE A 9 1.71 -10.18 10.48
N ARG A 10 2.84 -10.40 11.15
CA ARG A 10 3.20 -9.69 12.37
C ARG A 10 4.53 -8.97 12.13
N PRO A 11 4.60 -7.65 12.30
CA PRO A 11 5.86 -6.92 12.22
C PRO A 11 6.88 -7.46 13.23
N ASN A 12 8.16 -7.34 12.90
CA ASN A 12 9.25 -7.68 13.79
C ASN A 12 9.34 -6.66 14.95
N LEU A 13 9.94 -7.04 16.06
CA LEU A 13 10.04 -6.16 17.23
C LEU A 13 11.04 -5.01 17.05
N VAL A 14 11.86 -5.03 16.00
CA VAL A 14 12.92 -4.04 15.74
C VAL A 14 12.36 -2.84 14.95
N GLY A 15 11.15 -2.95 14.41
CA GLY A 15 10.51 -1.88 13.64
C GLY A 15 11.08 -1.73 12.22
N THR A 16 11.48 -2.84 11.60
CA THR A 16 12.08 -2.85 10.25
C THR A 16 11.30 -3.70 9.26
N THR A 17 10.09 -4.13 9.60
CA THR A 17 9.30 -4.94 8.68
C THR A 17 8.84 -4.12 7.48
N LEU A 18 9.22 -4.60 6.30
CA LEU A 18 8.77 -4.09 5.02
C LEU A 18 8.02 -5.21 4.29
N PHE A 19 6.84 -4.91 3.78
CA PHE A 19 6.11 -5.79 2.89
C PHE A 19 5.77 -5.05 1.60
N PHE A 20 6.36 -5.52 0.50
CA PHE A 20 6.14 -4.99 -0.83
C PHE A 20 5.32 -5.96 -1.68
N CYS A 21 4.58 -5.39 -2.62
CA CYS A 21 3.82 -6.13 -3.62
C CYS A 21 4.14 -5.58 -5.01
N SER A 22 3.96 -6.42 -6.02
CA SER A 22 4.01 -6.03 -7.43
C SER A 22 2.77 -6.48 -8.16
N PHE A 23 2.29 -5.70 -9.12
CA PHE A 23 1.20 -6.12 -9.99
C PHE A 23 1.35 -5.54 -11.41
N THR A 24 0.57 -6.10 -12.34
CA THR A 24 0.45 -5.64 -13.73
C THR A 24 -1.02 -5.53 -14.09
N TRP A 25 -1.39 -4.48 -14.82
CA TRP A 25 -2.72 -4.42 -15.44
C TRP A 25 -2.78 -5.37 -16.64
N THR A 26 -3.92 -6.05 -16.83
CA THR A 26 -4.13 -6.94 -17.98
C THR A 26 -3.91 -6.17 -19.28
N GLY A 27 -2.97 -6.62 -20.11
CA GLY A 27 -2.63 -5.97 -21.38
C GLY A 27 -1.57 -4.86 -21.28
N GLN A 28 -1.06 -4.56 -20.08
CA GLN A 28 0.09 -3.68 -19.88
C GLN A 28 1.36 -4.50 -19.58
N HIS A 29 2.51 -4.04 -20.07
CA HIS A 29 3.83 -4.63 -19.75
C HIS A 29 4.49 -4.01 -18.53
N GLN A 30 3.94 -2.91 -18.01
CA GLN A 30 4.48 -2.20 -16.86
C GLN A 30 4.16 -2.95 -15.57
N ILE A 31 5.19 -3.21 -14.77
CA ILE A 31 5.07 -3.75 -13.42
C ILE A 31 5.10 -2.58 -12.44
N TYR A 32 4.11 -2.52 -11.56
CA TYR A 32 4.01 -1.52 -10.51
C TYR A 32 4.42 -2.15 -9.18
N TRP A 33 5.38 -1.53 -8.49
CA TRP A 33 5.89 -1.95 -7.18
C TRP A 33 5.50 -0.97 -6.10
N PHE A 34 5.22 -1.48 -4.89
CA PHE A 34 4.76 -0.66 -3.78
C PHE A 34 4.95 -1.34 -2.43
N ASN A 35 5.38 -0.59 -1.40
CA ASN A 35 5.34 -1.08 -0.02
C ASN A 35 3.93 -0.90 0.52
N ILE A 36 3.20 -2.01 0.65
CA ILE A 36 1.87 -2.04 1.28
C ILE A 36 1.93 -2.06 2.80
N PHE A 37 3.12 -2.29 3.35
CA PHE A 37 3.43 -2.02 4.73
C PHE A 37 4.89 -1.60 4.86
N ASP A 38 5.12 -0.44 5.47
CA ASP A 38 6.42 -0.01 5.98
C ASP A 38 6.23 0.29 7.47
N ASP A 39 6.97 -0.41 8.33
CA ASP A 39 6.91 -0.22 9.78
C ASP A 39 7.03 1.26 10.19
N LYS A 40 7.98 1.99 9.61
CA LYS A 40 8.20 3.41 9.91
C LYS A 40 7.00 4.27 9.52
N ARG A 41 6.31 3.91 8.45
CA ARG A 41 5.15 4.65 7.92
C ARG A 41 3.85 4.24 8.61
N ASP A 42 3.64 2.95 8.85
CA ASP A 42 2.32 2.36 9.10
C ASP A 42 2.16 1.76 10.49
N ALA A 43 3.26 1.48 11.21
CA ALA A 43 3.16 0.92 12.56
C ALA A 43 2.36 1.86 13.48
N GLY A 44 1.35 1.30 14.14
CA GLY A 44 0.43 2.04 15.01
C GLY A 44 -0.61 2.89 14.29
N LYS A 45 -0.55 3.04 12.96
CA LYS A 45 -1.54 3.80 12.17
C LYS A 45 -2.70 2.93 11.65
N CYS A 46 -2.42 1.66 11.34
CA CYS A 46 -3.44 0.72 10.89
C CYS A 46 -3.21 -0.69 11.45
N THR A 47 -4.30 -1.33 11.88
CA THR A 47 -4.33 -2.79 12.15
C THR A 47 -4.66 -3.56 10.88
N THR A 48 -5.53 -2.98 10.05
CA THR A 48 -5.86 -3.45 8.70
C THR A 48 -5.56 -2.31 7.74
N CYS A 49 -4.42 -2.37 7.08
CA CYS A 49 -4.00 -1.35 6.12
C CYS A 49 -4.64 -1.65 4.77
N ARG A 50 -5.76 -1.00 4.46
CA ARG A 50 -6.50 -1.22 3.21
C ARG A 50 -5.99 -0.26 2.14
N TRP A 51 -5.40 -0.83 1.10
CA TRP A 51 -4.97 -0.11 -0.09
C TRP A 51 -5.99 -0.27 -1.22
N ILE A 52 -6.41 0.85 -1.81
CA ILE A 52 -7.22 0.87 -3.04
C ILE A 52 -6.26 1.14 -4.21
N ILE A 53 -6.28 0.25 -5.19
CA ILE A 53 -5.40 0.31 -6.36
C ILE A 53 -6.20 0.89 -7.53
N HIS A 54 -5.76 2.06 -8.02
CA HIS A 54 -6.29 2.71 -9.21
C HIS A 54 -5.29 2.59 -10.36
N GLU A 55 -5.69 2.93 -11.58
CA GLU A 55 -4.80 2.82 -12.75
C GLU A 55 -3.54 3.70 -12.64
N TYR A 56 -3.65 4.86 -11.98
CA TYR A 56 -2.57 5.86 -11.88
C TYR A 56 -2.03 6.07 -10.45
N SER A 57 -2.72 5.55 -9.43
CA SER A 57 -2.35 5.76 -8.04
C SER A 57 -2.78 4.62 -7.13
N MET A 58 -2.20 4.57 -5.93
CA MET A 58 -2.68 3.75 -4.83
C MET A 58 -3.03 4.62 -3.65
N CYS A 59 -4.13 4.30 -2.96
CA CYS A 59 -4.61 5.08 -1.84
C CYS A 59 -4.70 4.21 -0.58
N LEU A 60 -4.03 4.63 0.49
CA LEU A 60 -4.24 4.07 1.82
C LEU A 60 -5.52 4.66 2.39
N GLN A 61 -6.49 3.80 2.67
CA GLN A 61 -7.73 4.23 3.27
C GLN A 61 -7.51 4.68 4.71
N ASP A 62 -8.03 5.86 5.06
CA ASP A 62 -8.13 6.29 6.46
C ASP A 62 -9.47 5.78 7.04
N PRO A 63 -9.46 4.77 7.92
CA PRO A 63 -10.71 4.24 8.50
C PRO A 63 -11.40 5.23 9.43
N THR A 64 -10.67 6.25 9.92
CA THR A 64 -11.21 7.28 10.82
C THR A 64 -11.76 8.50 10.10
N ASN A 65 -11.28 8.78 8.87
CA ASN A 65 -11.73 9.90 8.05
C ASN A 65 -12.04 9.46 6.60
N PRO A 66 -13.22 8.86 6.36
CA PRO A 66 -13.62 8.47 5.01
C PRO A 66 -13.53 9.65 4.04
N GLY A 67 -12.81 9.48 2.93
CA GLY A 67 -12.59 10.53 1.92
C GLY A 67 -11.32 11.36 2.11
N LYS A 68 -10.51 11.09 3.15
CA LYS A 68 -9.15 11.64 3.31
C LYS A 68 -8.06 10.60 3.06
N ASP A 69 -8.32 9.67 2.16
CA ASP A 69 -7.38 8.62 1.80
C ASP A 69 -6.05 9.22 1.30
N ILE A 70 -4.93 8.62 1.69
CA ILE A 70 -3.60 9.10 1.32
C ILE A 70 -3.17 8.39 0.04
N CYS A 71 -3.08 9.14 -1.07
CA CYS A 71 -2.77 8.59 -2.38
C CYS A 71 -1.34 8.87 -2.84
N TYR A 72 -0.74 7.89 -3.53
CA TYR A 72 0.59 7.97 -4.13
C TYR A 72 0.48 7.60 -5.61
N ASN A 73 0.99 8.43 -6.52
CA ASN A 73 0.96 8.10 -7.95
C ASN A 73 2.10 7.14 -8.30
N TYR A 74 1.88 6.32 -9.31
CA TYR A 74 2.95 5.49 -9.85
C TYR A 74 4.03 6.37 -10.51
N GLY A 75 5.29 6.11 -10.17
CA GLY A 75 6.43 6.86 -10.73
C GLY A 75 6.86 8.07 -9.89
N ASP A 76 6.03 8.51 -8.94
CA ASP A 76 6.53 9.34 -7.85
C ASP A 76 7.54 8.49 -7.06
N LYS A 77 8.63 9.13 -6.57
CA LYS A 77 9.48 8.44 -5.59
C LYS A 77 8.56 8.10 -4.43
N GLU A 78 8.37 6.81 -4.17
CA GLU A 78 7.74 6.35 -2.94
C GLU A 78 8.38 7.14 -1.80
N PRO A 79 7.59 7.69 -0.84
CA PRO A 79 8.13 8.58 0.18
C PRO A 79 9.33 7.91 0.82
N SER A 80 10.51 8.38 0.42
CA SER A 80 11.76 7.92 0.97
C SER A 80 11.84 8.66 2.30
N ILE A 81 11.52 7.97 3.39
CA ILE A 81 11.91 8.44 4.72
C ILE A 81 13.44 8.45 4.78
#